data_AF-A0A183I9B8-F1
#
_entry.id   AF-A0A183I9B8-F1
#
_cell.length_a   1.000
_cell.length_b   1.000
_cell.length_c   1.000
_cell.angle_alpha   90.00
_cell.angle_beta   90.00
_cell.angle_gamma   90.00
#
_symmetry.space_group_name_H-M   'P 1'
#
loop_
_entity.id
_entity.type
_entity.pdbx_description
1 polymer ?
#
loop_
_entity_poly.entity_id
_entity_poly.type
_entity_poly.pdbx_seq_one_letter_code
_entity_poly.pdbx_strand_id
1 'polypeptide(L)'
;MSAKRPQRVTSAATENLFGSTDLASTNIQRGRDHGLASYNDYREFCGLQRANDFNDLSGEILDPNLRNNLKQGYGHPDNVDLYVGGLLEDPIFDGLVGATFSCIIGMQFKNLRDGDR
;
A
#
# COMPACT_ATOMS: atom_id res chain seq x y z
N MET A 1 8.16 -3.27 22.76
CA MET A 1 8.21 -2.04 21.91
C MET A 1 7.02 -2.09 20.96
N SER A 2 6.26 -1.01 20.86
CA SER A 2 5.03 -0.97 20.03
C SER A 2 5.39 -0.95 18.55
N ALA A 3 4.68 -1.74 17.72
CA ALA A 3 4.72 -1.57 16.28
C ALA A 3 4.38 -0.11 15.91
N LYS A 4 5.05 0.42 14.89
CA LYS A 4 4.75 1.75 14.34
C LYS A 4 3.37 1.70 13.67
N ARG A 5 2.70 2.85 13.57
CA ARG A 5 1.36 2.93 12.94
C ARG A 5 1.47 2.95 11.41
N PRO A 6 0.39 2.60 10.69
CA PRO A 6 0.30 2.76 9.24
C PRO A 6 0.58 4.20 8.81
N GLN A 7 1.07 4.35 7.58
CA GLN A 7 1.46 5.66 7.05
C GLN A 7 0.23 6.53 6.79
N ARG A 8 0.32 7.82 7.10
CA ARG A 8 -0.75 8.81 6.89
C ARG A 8 -0.26 9.95 6.03
N VAL A 9 -1.10 10.38 5.09
CA VAL A 9 -0.85 11.57 4.27
C VAL A 9 -1.37 12.80 5.00
N THR A 10 -0.58 13.87 5.04
CA THR A 10 -0.96 15.11 5.73
C THR A 10 -1.90 15.95 4.87
N SER A 11 -2.71 16.80 5.49
CA SER A 11 -3.62 17.72 4.77
C SER A 11 -2.88 18.73 3.88
N ALA A 12 -1.62 19.04 4.19
CA ALA A 12 -0.78 19.83 3.29
C ALA A 12 -0.60 19.17 1.92
N ALA A 13 -0.56 17.83 1.88
CA ALA A 13 -0.41 17.06 0.64
C ALA A 13 -1.75 16.63 0.02
N THR A 14 -2.82 16.44 0.81
CA THR A 14 -4.14 16.05 0.25
C THR A 14 -5.02 17.23 -0.16
N GLU A 15 -4.81 18.44 0.39
CA GLU A 15 -5.69 19.58 0.11
C GLU A 15 -4.96 20.74 -0.60
N ASN A 16 -3.66 20.89 -0.34
CA ASN A 16 -2.93 22.11 -0.67
C ASN A 16 -1.66 21.86 -1.48
N LEU A 17 -1.47 20.66 -2.04
CA LEU A 17 -0.28 20.43 -2.85
C LEU A 17 -0.34 21.37 -4.06
N PHE A 18 0.68 22.21 -4.23
CA PHE A 18 0.71 23.27 -5.25
C PHE A 18 -0.53 24.18 -5.27
N GLY A 19 -1.17 24.40 -4.11
CA GLY A 19 -2.26 25.36 -3.92
C GLY A 19 -3.68 24.80 -4.01
N SER A 20 -3.90 23.62 -4.61
CA SER A 20 -5.24 22.98 -4.66
C SER A 20 -5.26 21.51 -5.08
N THR A 21 -4.10 20.85 -5.17
CA THR A 21 -3.99 19.46 -5.65
C THR A 21 -3.98 18.49 -4.48
N ASP A 22 -4.62 17.35 -4.68
CA ASP A 22 -4.54 16.20 -3.79
C ASP A 22 -3.52 15.18 -4.32
N LEU A 23 -2.40 15.03 -3.60
CA LEU A 23 -1.35 14.09 -3.96
C LEU A 23 -1.79 12.63 -3.85
N ALA A 24 -2.64 12.31 -2.88
CA ALA A 24 -3.07 10.93 -2.66
C ALA A 24 -3.95 10.45 -3.82
N SER A 25 -4.94 11.26 -4.22
CA SER A 25 -5.75 10.96 -5.40
C SER A 25 -4.93 11.00 -6.69
N THR A 26 -3.95 11.91 -6.80
CA THR A 26 -3.01 11.93 -7.94
C THR A 26 -2.21 10.64 -8.04
N ASN A 27 -1.70 10.10 -6.92
CA ASN A 27 -0.95 8.84 -6.93
C ASN A 27 -1.82 7.63 -7.30
N ILE A 28 -3.07 7.61 -6.83
CA ILE A 28 -4.06 6.60 -7.24
C ILE A 28 -4.26 6.65 -8.76
N GLN A 29 -4.54 7.84 -9.30
CA GLN A 29 -4.78 8.00 -10.74
C GLN A 29 -3.53 7.68 -11.57
N ARG A 30 -2.34 8.05 -11.10
CA ARG A 30 -1.07 7.69 -11.76
C ARG A 30 -0.84 6.19 -11.79
N GLY A 31 -1.17 5.47 -10.72
CA GLY A 31 -1.08 4.01 -10.69
C GLY A 31 -1.97 3.37 -11.77
N ARG A 32 -3.19 3.87 -11.92
CA ARG A 32 -4.15 3.42 -12.95
C ARG A 32 -3.70 3.77 -14.37
N ASP A 33 -3.22 4.98 -14.59
CA ASP A 33 -2.68 5.45 -15.87
C ASP A 33 -1.48 4.60 -16.33
N HIS A 34 -0.60 4.24 -15.40
CA HIS A 34 0.53 3.37 -15.65
C HIS A 34 0.17 1.88 -15.77
N GLY A 35 -1.11 1.52 -15.60
CA GLY A 35 -1.57 0.13 -15.66
C GLY A 35 -0.95 -0.77 -14.60
N LEU A 36 -0.69 -0.24 -13.40
CA LEU A 36 -0.20 -1.05 -12.29
C LEU A 36 -1.22 -2.12 -11.92
N ALA A 37 -0.73 -3.33 -11.62
CA ALA A 37 -1.56 -4.43 -11.13
C ALA A 37 -2.17 -4.10 -9.76
N SER A 38 -3.16 -4.89 -9.35
CA SER A 38 -3.85 -4.67 -8.07
C SER A 38 -2.92 -4.90 -6.89
N TYR A 39 -3.25 -4.32 -5.74
CA TYR A 39 -2.61 -4.62 -4.46
C TYR A 39 -2.53 -6.12 -4.19
N ASN A 40 -3.56 -6.88 -4.52
CA ASN A 40 -3.61 -8.32 -4.27
C ASN A 40 -2.65 -9.11 -5.18
N ASP A 41 -2.44 -8.66 -6.42
CA ASP A 41 -1.45 -9.24 -7.34
C ASP A 41 -0.02 -9.02 -6.81
N TYR A 42 0.26 -7.84 -6.27
CA TYR A 42 1.57 -7.57 -5.64
C TYR A 42 1.77 -8.35 -4.33
N ARG A 43 0.72 -8.55 -3.52
CA ARG A 43 0.79 -9.44 -2.35
C ARG A 43 1.18 -10.85 -2.75
N GLU A 44 0.51 -11.41 -3.75
CA GLU A 44 0.80 -12.75 -4.28
C GLU A 44 2.21 -12.84 -4.87
N PHE A 45 2.63 -11.84 -5.64
CA PHE A 45 4.00 -11.73 -6.15
C PHE A 45 5.05 -11.76 -5.00
N CYS A 46 4.72 -11.17 -3.86
CA CYS A 46 5.55 -11.17 -2.66
C CYS A 46 5.39 -12.40 -1.76
N GLY A 47 4.64 -13.43 -2.20
CA GLY A 47 4.44 -14.68 -1.46
C GLY A 47 3.41 -14.59 -0.33
N LEU A 48 2.64 -13.50 -0.26
CA LEU A 48 1.52 -13.37 0.67
C LEU A 48 0.27 -14.03 0.09
N GLN A 49 -0.65 -14.47 0.96
CA GLN A 49 -1.89 -15.10 0.52
C GLN A 49 -2.82 -14.08 -0.13
N ARG A 50 -3.27 -14.36 -1.35
CA ARG A 50 -4.30 -13.58 -2.04
C ARG A 50 -5.58 -13.50 -1.18
N ALA A 51 -6.07 -12.29 -0.95
CA ALA A 51 -7.29 -12.05 -0.16
C ALA A 51 -8.55 -12.20 -1.03
N ASN A 52 -9.55 -12.92 -0.54
CA ASN A 52 -10.86 -13.04 -1.18
C ASN A 52 -11.92 -12.18 -0.47
N ASP A 53 -11.71 -11.86 0.80
CA ASP A 53 -12.45 -10.84 1.55
C ASP A 53 -11.50 -9.89 2.29
N PHE A 54 -11.97 -8.69 2.62
CA PHE A 54 -11.15 -7.71 3.34
C PHE A 54 -10.73 -8.19 4.75
N ASN A 55 -11.42 -9.16 5.34
CA ASN A 55 -10.99 -9.78 6.60
C ASN A 55 -9.73 -10.64 6.46
N ASP A 56 -9.45 -11.17 5.27
CA ASP A 56 -8.22 -11.93 4.98
C ASP A 56 -6.98 -11.03 5.10
N LEU A 57 -7.16 -9.71 5.01
CA LEU A 57 -6.10 -8.70 5.20
C LEU A 57 -5.78 -8.43 6.67
N SER A 58 -6.39 -9.16 7.62
CA SER A 58 -6.19 -8.93 9.06
C SER A 58 -4.76 -9.12 9.55
N GLY A 59 -3.92 -9.84 8.81
CA GLY A 59 -2.50 -10.03 9.12
C GLY A 59 -1.64 -8.80 8.78
N GLU A 60 -2.01 -8.06 7.73
CA GLU A 60 -1.25 -6.91 7.24
C GLU A 60 -1.92 -5.57 7.61
N ILE A 61 -3.24 -5.51 7.73
CA ILE A 61 -4.02 -4.31 8.11
C ILE A 61 -4.80 -4.64 9.38
N LEU A 62 -4.19 -4.31 10.53
CA LEU A 62 -4.69 -4.72 11.83
C LEU A 62 -6.02 -4.02 12.16
N ASP A 63 -6.16 -2.74 11.83
CA ASP A 63 -7.35 -1.93 12.11
C ASP A 63 -8.56 -2.38 11.28
N PRO A 64 -9.62 -2.95 11.89
CA PRO A 64 -10.82 -3.37 11.17
C PRO A 64 -11.58 -2.21 10.52
N ASN A 65 -11.45 -0.97 11.03
CA ASN A 65 -12.11 0.18 10.41
C ASN A 65 -11.49 0.50 9.05
N LEU A 66 -10.17 0.38 8.92
CA LEU A 66 -9.48 0.55 7.63
C LEU A 66 -9.93 -0.51 6.62
N ARG A 67 -10.03 -1.77 7.05
CA ARG A 67 -10.55 -2.87 6.22
C ARG A 67 -12.00 -2.64 5.79
N ASN A 68 -12.85 -2.14 6.69
CA ASN A 68 -14.23 -1.78 6.35
C ASN A 68 -14.31 -0.61 5.37
N ASN A 69 -13.47 0.42 5.52
CA ASN A 69 -13.42 1.55 4.60
C ASN A 69 -12.94 1.11 3.21
N LEU A 70 -11.94 0.22 3.15
CA LEU A 70 -11.51 -0.40 1.89
C LEU A 70 -12.66 -1.17 1.24
N LYS A 71 -13.41 -1.96 2.01
CA LYS A 71 -14.58 -2.68 1.52
C LYS A 71 -15.63 -1.76 0.91
N GLN A 72 -15.91 -0.63 1.56
CA GLN A 72 -16.85 0.36 1.05
C GLN A 72 -16.33 1.08 -0.20
N GLY A 73 -15.05 1.41 -0.24
CA GLY A 73 -14.45 2.17 -1.34
C GLY A 73 -14.18 1.35 -2.61
N TYR A 74 -13.82 0.07 -2.45
CA TYR A 74 -13.32 -0.78 -3.55
C TYR A 74 -14.24 -1.96 -3.90
N GLY A 75 -15.14 -2.37 -2.99
CA GLY A 75 -16.06 -3.50 -3.19
C GLY A 75 -15.40 -4.88 -3.09
N HIS A 76 -14.24 -5.07 -3.71
CA HIS A 76 -13.49 -6.33 -3.72
C HIS A 76 -11.97 -6.10 -3.52
N PRO A 77 -11.24 -6.97 -2.80
CA PRO A 77 -9.79 -6.80 -2.59
C PRO A 77 -8.96 -6.66 -3.87
N ASP A 78 -9.36 -7.34 -4.95
CA ASP A 78 -8.69 -7.25 -6.27
C ASP A 78 -8.81 -5.88 -6.95
N ASN A 79 -9.70 -5.01 -6.48
CA ASN A 79 -9.85 -3.66 -7.02
C ASN A 79 -8.94 -2.64 -6.32
N VAL A 80 -8.30 -3.02 -5.20
CA VAL A 80 -7.50 -2.08 -4.38
C VAL A 80 -6.25 -1.67 -5.14
N ASP A 81 -6.05 -0.36 -5.31
CA ASP A 81 -4.85 0.19 -5.93
C ASP A 81 -3.61 -0.13 -5.06
N LEU A 82 -2.49 -0.54 -5.68
CA LEU A 82 -1.24 -0.86 -4.97
C LEU A 82 -0.84 0.23 -3.95
N TYR A 83 -0.90 1.50 -4.37
CA TYR A 83 -0.52 2.64 -3.53
C TYR A 83 -1.34 2.68 -2.23
N VAL A 84 -2.65 2.43 -2.32
CA VAL A 84 -3.55 2.49 -1.16
C VAL A 84 -3.33 1.28 -0.26
N GLY A 85 -3.30 0.07 -0.83
CA GLY A 85 -3.10 -1.16 -0.07
C GLY A 85 -1.78 -1.14 0.70
N GLY A 86 -0.66 -0.86 0.02
CA GLY A 86 0.66 -0.86 0.65
C GLY A 86 0.88 0.26 1.67
N LEU A 87 0.18 1.39 1.56
CA LEU A 87 0.24 2.48 2.56
C LEU A 87 -0.51 2.11 3.85
N LEU A 88 -1.59 1.33 3.72
CA LEU A 88 -2.46 0.95 4.83
C LEU A 88 -1.97 -0.27 5.60
N GLU A 89 -1.03 -1.06 5.05
CA GLU A 89 -0.38 -2.12 5.80
C GLU A 89 0.35 -1.56 7.03
N ASP A 90 0.19 -2.24 8.16
CA ASP A 90 0.94 -1.99 9.36
C ASP A 90 2.43 -2.31 9.13
N PRO A 91 3.36 -1.46 9.58
CA PRO A 91 4.78 -1.69 9.45
C PRO A 91 5.24 -3.02 10.05
N ILE A 92 6.12 -3.72 9.33
CA ILE A 92 6.80 -4.91 9.87
C ILE A 92 7.65 -4.55 11.09
N PHE A 93 8.05 -5.57 11.86
CA PHE A 93 8.93 -5.36 13.02
C PHE A 93 10.23 -4.64 12.60
N ASP A 94 10.53 -3.55 13.32
CA ASP A 94 11.67 -2.66 13.05
C ASP A 94 11.68 -1.98 11.67
N GLY A 95 10.56 -2.02 10.94
CA GLY A 95 10.36 -1.40 9.64
C GLY A 95 9.59 -0.07 9.68
N LEU A 96 9.43 0.55 8.50
CA LEU A 96 8.61 1.74 8.27
C LEU A 96 7.42 1.50 7.33
N VAL A 97 7.43 0.38 6.61
CA VAL A 97 6.42 -0.01 5.62
C VAL A 97 5.94 -1.42 5.91
N GLY A 98 4.77 -1.77 5.41
CA GLY A 98 4.22 -3.12 5.52
C GLY A 98 4.98 -4.15 4.68
N ALA A 99 4.49 -5.39 4.71
CA ALA A 99 5.11 -6.54 4.07
C ALA A 99 5.23 -6.37 2.54
N THR A 100 4.18 -5.89 1.86
CA THR A 100 4.16 -5.75 0.40
C THR A 100 5.16 -4.69 -0.06
N PHE A 101 5.14 -3.51 0.57
CA PHE A 101 6.11 -2.46 0.26
C PHE A 101 7.54 -2.84 0.66
N SER A 102 7.74 -3.53 1.79
CA SER A 102 9.07 -4.06 2.16
C SER A 102 9.64 -4.97 1.07
N CYS A 103 8.82 -5.86 0.53
CA CYS A 103 9.20 -6.78 -0.54
C CYS A 103 9.61 -6.04 -1.83
N ILE A 104 8.72 -5.21 -2.41
CA ILE A 104 9.01 -4.57 -3.70
C ILE A 104 10.11 -3.51 -3.61
N ILE A 105 10.16 -2.74 -2.51
CA ILE A 105 11.22 -1.75 -2.29
C ILE A 105 12.55 -2.48 -2.08
N GLY A 106 12.59 -3.48 -1.20
CA GLY A 106 13.80 -4.24 -0.91
C GLY A 106 14.36 -4.95 -2.14
N MET A 107 13.49 -5.56 -2.95
CA MET A 107 13.88 -6.19 -4.21
C MET A 107 14.46 -5.18 -5.19
N GLN A 108 13.81 -4.03 -5.36
CA GLN A 108 14.28 -2.99 -6.28
C GLN A 108 15.64 -2.43 -5.84
N PHE A 109 15.83 -2.13 -4.55
CA PHE A 109 17.11 -1.64 -4.03
C PHE A 109 18.21 -2.68 -4.13
N LYS A 110 17.92 -3.96 -3.87
CA LYS A 110 18.87 -5.05 -4.06
C LYS A 110 19.33 -5.13 -5.52
N ASN A 111 18.38 -5.12 -6.46
CA ASN A 111 18.69 -5.21 -7.89
C ASN A 111 19.52 -4.01 -8.36
N LEU A 112 19.22 -2.80 -7.88
CA LEU A 112 20.02 -1.61 -8.17
C LEU A 112 21.44 -1.75 -7.65
N ARG A 113 21.62 -2.18 -6.39
CA ARG A 113 22.94 -2.38 -5.79
C ARG A 113 23.74 -3.46 -6.51
N ASP A 114 23.14 -4.62 -6.75
CA ASP A 114 23.83 -5.78 -7.32
C ASP A 114 24.11 -5.59 -8.83
N GLY A 115 23.37 -4.70 -9.49
CA GLY A 115 23.52 -4.37 -10.92
C GLY A 115 24.38 -3.15 -11.23
N ASP A 116 24.85 -2.41 -10.22
CA ASP A 116 25.74 -1.25 -10.37
C ASP A 116 27.21 -1.71 -10.29
N ARG A 117 28.02 -1.38 -11.32
CA ARG A 117 29.37 -1.94 -11.57
C ARG A 117 30.45 -0.86 -11.52
#